data_AF-W4QSG6-F1
#
_entry.id   AF-W4QSG6-F1
#
_cell.length_a   1.000
_cell.length_b   1.000
_cell.length_c   1.000
_cell.angle_alpha   90.00
_cell.angle_beta   90.00
_cell.angle_gamma   90.00
#
_symmetry.space_group_name_H-M   'P 1'
#
loop_
_entity.id
_entity.type
_entity.pdbx_description
1 polymer ?
#
loop_
_entity_poly.entity_id
_entity_poly.type
_entity_poly.pdbx_seq_one_letter_code
_entity_poly.pdbx_strand_id
1 'polypeptide(L)'
;MDSNLAFLRESLSNHTDNHKICQRIYQKLEQNHYANEEEFVKDLEENEATILNLVLQYELDYARNEQDDVRVQQLNGVYELLLI
;
A
#
# COMPACT_ATOMS: atom_id res chain seq x y z
N MET A 1 -2.13 -13.58 -6.32
CA MET A 1 -1.79 -12.28 -5.74
C MET A 1 -2.95 -11.93 -4.83
N ASP A 2 -2.66 -11.64 -3.58
CA ASP A 2 -3.67 -11.18 -2.64
C ASP A 2 -4.37 -9.93 -3.21
N SER A 3 -5.70 -9.87 -3.08
CA SER A 3 -6.49 -8.76 -3.66
C SER A 3 -6.08 -7.42 -3.04
N ASN A 4 -5.72 -7.38 -1.75
CA ASN A 4 -5.30 -6.14 -1.09
C ASN A 4 -3.96 -5.63 -1.66
N LEU A 5 -3.00 -6.53 -1.93
CA LEU A 5 -1.73 -6.15 -2.56
C LEU A 5 -1.91 -5.63 -4.00
N ALA A 6 -2.92 -6.13 -4.72
CA ALA A 6 -3.22 -5.66 -6.07
C ALA A 6 -3.74 -4.21 -6.05
N PHE A 7 -4.69 -3.90 -5.16
CA PHE A 7 -5.18 -2.54 -4.95
C PHE A 7 -4.08 -1.61 -4.45
N LEU A 8 -3.25 -2.08 -3.51
CA LEU A 8 -2.13 -1.28 -3.02
C LEU A 8 -1.15 -0.92 -4.13
N ARG A 9 -0.79 -1.88 -4.99
CA ARG A 9 0.13 -1.63 -6.12
C ARG A 9 -0.44 -0.58 -7.07
N GLU A 10 -1.74 -0.65 -7.37
CA GLU A 10 -2.43 0.34 -8.19
C GLU A 10 -2.36 1.73 -7.53
N SER A 11 -2.74 1.85 -6.26
CA SER A 11 -2.67 3.11 -5.53
C SER A 11 -1.26 3.68 -5.48
N LEU A 12 -0.23 2.86 -5.21
CA LEU A 12 1.17 3.30 -5.20
C LEU A 12 1.65 3.83 -6.55
N SER A 13 1.14 3.28 -7.66
CA SER A 13 1.50 3.73 -9.01
C SER A 13 1.17 5.20 -9.26
N ASN A 14 0.17 5.75 -8.55
CA ASN A 14 -0.17 7.18 -8.61
C ASN A 14 0.87 8.08 -7.92
N HIS A 15 1.76 7.51 -7.10
CA HIS A 15 2.73 8.24 -6.26
C HIS A 15 4.20 7.97 -6.64
N THR A 16 4.48 7.03 -7.54
CA THR A 16 5.86 6.64 -7.89
C THR A 16 6.68 7.77 -8.49
N ASP A 17 6.05 8.67 -9.24
CA ASP A 17 6.74 9.79 -9.91
C ASP A 17 7.13 10.91 -8.94
N ASN A 18 6.41 11.02 -7.81
CA ASN A 18 6.56 12.12 -6.86
C ASN A 18 7.50 11.76 -5.69
N HIS A 19 7.72 10.48 -5.41
CA HIS A 19 8.45 10.07 -4.22
C HIS A 19 9.27 8.79 -4.42
N LYS A 20 10.61 8.88 -4.30
CA LYS A 20 11.54 7.75 -4.50
C LYS A 20 11.27 6.56 -3.57
N ILE A 21 10.79 6.80 -2.34
CA ILE A 21 10.44 5.69 -1.44
C ILE A 21 9.18 4.97 -1.94
N CYS A 22 8.19 5.68 -2.51
CA CYS A 22 7.03 5.03 -3.12
C CYS A 22 7.44 4.16 -4.31
N GLN A 23 8.39 4.64 -5.13
CA GLN A 23 8.96 3.84 -6.21
C GLN A 23 9.63 2.54 -5.69
N ARG A 24 10.39 2.62 -4.58
CA ARG A 24 11.00 1.43 -3.96
C ARG A 24 9.96 0.42 -3.48
N ILE A 25 8.93 0.90 -2.78
CA ILE A 25 7.85 0.05 -2.26
C ILE A 25 7.09 -0.61 -3.43
N TYR A 26 6.81 0.15 -4.48
CA TYR A 26 6.19 -0.36 -5.71
C TYR A 26 7.05 -1.45 -6.36
N GLN A 27 8.37 -1.22 -6.47
CA GLN A 27 9.30 -2.22 -7.01
C GLN A 27 9.36 -3.50 -6.18
N LYS A 28 9.30 -3.40 -4.84
CA LYS A 28 9.19 -4.58 -3.96
C LYS A 28 7.96 -5.42 -4.31
N LEU A 29 6.79 -4.79 -4.50
CA LEU A 29 5.56 -5.46 -4.89
C LEU A 29 5.62 -6.10 -6.29
N GLU A 30 6.39 -5.52 -7.22
CA GLU A 30 6.54 -6.08 -8.57
C GLU A 30 7.57 -7.21 -8.65
N GLN A 31 8.66 -7.11 -7.89
CA GLN A 31 9.78 -8.04 -7.98
C GLN A 31 9.61 -9.25 -7.07
N ASN A 32 8.96 -9.07 -5.92
CA ASN A 32 8.73 -10.13 -4.95
C ASN A 32 7.32 -10.70 -5.08
N HIS A 33 7.21 -12.02 -4.93
CA HIS A 33 5.92 -12.73 -4.94
C HIS A 33 5.46 -12.98 -3.51
N TYR A 34 5.02 -11.93 -2.82
CA TYR A 34 4.46 -12.06 -1.47
C TYR A 34 3.17 -12.88 -1.49
N ALA A 35 3.02 -13.81 -0.55
CA ALA A 35 1.82 -14.63 -0.44
C ALA A 35 0.62 -13.82 0.09
N ASN A 36 0.88 -12.81 0.92
CA ASN A 36 -0.10 -11.95 1.58
C ASN A 36 0.54 -10.62 2.02
N GLU A 37 -0.27 -9.73 2.59
CA GLU A 37 0.09 -8.41 3.06
C GLU A 37 1.02 -8.44 4.28
N GLU A 38 0.89 -9.45 5.16
CA GLU A 38 1.79 -9.60 6.30
C GLU A 38 3.23 -9.84 5.86
N GLU A 39 3.45 -10.72 4.89
CA GLU A 39 4.78 -10.97 4.33
C GLU A 39 5.37 -9.71 3.70
N PHE A 40 4.53 -8.95 2.99
CA PHE A 40 4.94 -7.68 2.41
C PHE A 40 5.33 -6.65 3.48
N VAL A 41 4.48 -6.43 4.49
CA VAL A 41 4.73 -5.46 5.55
C VAL A 41 5.99 -5.82 6.37
N LYS A 42 6.23 -7.11 6.61
CA LYS A 42 7.44 -7.61 7.29
C LYS A 42 8.74 -7.35 6.51
N ASP A 43 8.66 -7.20 5.19
CA ASP A 43 9.81 -6.89 4.33
C ASP A 43 10.07 -5.38 4.17
N LEU A 44 9.22 -4.51 4.72
CA LEU A 44 9.41 -3.06 4.65
C LEU A 44 10.51 -2.59 5.59
N GLU A 45 11.34 -1.66 5.12
CA GLU A 45 12.19 -0.85 5.97
C GLU A 45 11.36 0.18 6.76
N GLU A 46 11.89 0.67 7.89
CA GLU A 46 11.18 1.62 8.77
C GLU A 46 10.70 2.89 8.04
N ASN A 47 11.53 3.43 7.14
CA ASN A 47 11.18 4.57 6.31
C ASN A 47 10.13 4.22 5.24
N GLU A 48 10.17 3.00 4.70
CA GLU A 48 9.20 2.50 3.73
C GLU A 48 7.82 2.33 4.41
N ALA A 49 7.77 1.71 5.59
CA ALA A 49 6.55 1.58 6.38
C ALA A 49 5.96 2.96 6.76
N THR A 50 6.81 3.91 7.17
CA THR A 50 6.38 5.28 7.50
C THR A 50 5.75 5.98 6.29
N ILE A 51 6.39 5.90 5.12
CA ILE A 51 5.86 6.52 3.89
C ILE A 51 4.60 5.80 3.40
N LEU A 52 4.58 4.47 3.45
CA LEU A 52 3.43 3.68 3.06
C LEU A 52 2.20 4.03 3.91
N ASN A 53 2.38 4.21 5.21
CA ASN A 53 1.32 4.64 6.12
C ASN A 53 0.71 6.00 5.69
N LEU A 54 1.54 6.97 5.33
CA LEU A 54 1.08 8.28 4.84
C LEU A 54 0.32 8.17 3.52
N VAL A 55 0.82 7.36 2.58
CA VAL A 55 0.15 7.12 1.29
C VAL A 55 -1.20 6.45 1.51
N LEU A 56 -1.27 5.42 2.34
CA LEU A 56 -2.52 4.71 2.65
C LEU A 56 -3.54 5.63 3.31
N GLN A 57 -3.14 6.52 4.22
CA GLN A 57 -4.06 7.50 4.80
C GLN A 57 -4.67 8.39 3.71
N TYR A 58 -3.84 8.93 2.81
CA TYR A 58 -4.30 9.75 1.70
C TYR A 58 -5.26 8.99 0.77
N GLU A 59 -4.89 7.78 0.36
CA GLU A 59 -5.69 6.96 -0.57
C GLU A 59 -7.00 6.48 0.06
N LEU A 60 -7.01 6.15 1.36
CA LEU A 60 -8.22 5.78 2.09
C LEU A 60 -9.18 6.96 2.21
N ASP A 61 -8.68 8.16 2.50
CA ASP A 61 -9.51 9.36 2.56
C ASP A 61 -10.06 9.72 1.18
N TYR A 62 -9.25 9.59 0.12
CA TYR A 62 -9.70 9.76 -1.26
C TYR A 62 -10.80 8.76 -1.63
N ALA A 63 -10.58 7.46 -1.40
CA ALA A 63 -11.55 6.41 -1.70
C ALA A 63 -12.86 6.56 -0.93
N ARG A 64 -12.82 6.99 0.35
CA ARG A 64 -14.02 7.32 1.14
C ARG A 64 -14.80 8.47 0.53
N ASN A 65 -14.12 9.51 0.06
CA ASN A 65 -14.77 10.66 -0.59
C ASN A 65 -15.41 10.27 -1.93
N GLU A 66 -14.80 9.33 -2.65
CA GLU A 66 -15.34 8.77 -3.91
C GLU A 66 -16.41 7.68 -3.70
N GLN A 67 -16.69 7.30 -2.45
CA GLN A 67 -17.60 6.19 -2.11
C GLN A 67 -17.17 4.84 -2.71
N ASP A 68 -15.85 4.63 -2.85
CA ASP A 68 -15.26 3.36 -3.29
C ASP A 68 -15.01 2.44 -2.08
N ASP A 69 -16.09 1.82 -1.60
CA ASP A 69 -16.06 0.94 -0.42
C ASP A 69 -15.14 -0.27 -0.62
N VAL A 70 -14.99 -0.76 -1.85
CA VAL A 70 -14.11 -1.89 -2.16
C VAL A 70 -12.67 -1.48 -1.95
N ARG A 71 -12.24 -0.37 -2.54
CA ARG A 71 -10.87 0.14 -2.36
C ARG A 71 -10.59 0.46 -0.88
N VAL A 72 -11.55 1.04 -0.16
CA VAL A 72 -11.42 1.28 1.29
C VAL A 72 -11.18 -0.03 2.04
N GLN A 73 -11.99 -1.06 1.79
CA GLN A 73 -11.84 -2.34 2.47
C GLN A 73 -10.49 -3.00 2.18
N GLN A 74 -10.05 -2.98 0.91
CA GLN A 74 -8.82 -3.62 0.49
C GLN A 74 -7.58 -2.91 1.04
N LEU A 75 -7.54 -1.57 0.97
CA LEU A 75 -6.41 -0.79 1.49
C LEU A 75 -6.34 -0.79 3.03
N ASN A 76 -7.48 -0.88 3.72
CA ASN A 76 -7.51 -1.00 5.18
C ASN A 76 -6.79 -2.28 5.67
N GLY A 77 -6.90 -3.39 4.94
CA GLY A 77 -6.23 -4.64 5.32
C GLY A 77 -4.71 -4.52 5.41
N VAL A 78 -4.09 -3.73 4.52
CA VAL A 78 -2.66 -3.41 4.61
C VAL A 78 -2.39 -2.37 5.70
N TYR A 79 -3.24 -1.34 5.77
CA TYR A 79 -3.07 -0.22 6.72
C TYR A 79 -3.05 -0.69 8.17
N GLU A 80 -3.95 -1.59 8.55
CA GLU A 80 -4.04 -2.14 9.91
C GLU A 80 -2.75 -2.86 10.33
N LEU A 81 -2.05 -3.52 9.40
CA LEU A 81 -0.79 -4.21 9.68
C LEU A 81 0.38 -3.26 9.95
N LEU A 82 0.32 -2.00 9.49
CA LEU A 82 1.35 -0.99 9.75
C LEU A 82 1.23 -0.35 11.14
N LEU A 83 0.12 -0.59 11.84
CA LEU A 83 -0.15 -0.04 13.18
C LEU A 83 0.23 -1.00 14.32
N ILE A 84 0.70 -2.21 13.98
CA ILE A 84 1.08 -3.29 14.92
C ILE A 84 2.58 -3.19 15.24
#